data_AF-A0A2M7CMB3-F1
#
_entry.id   AF-A0A2M7CMB3-F1
#
_cell.length_a   1.000
_cell.length_b   1.000
_cell.length_c   1.000
_cell.angle_alpha   90.00
_cell.angle_beta   90.00
_cell.angle_gamma   90.00
#
_symmetry.space_group_name_H-M   'P 1'
#
loop_
_entity.id
_entity.type
_entity.pdbx_description
1 polymer ?
#
loop_
_entity_poly.entity_id
_entity_poly.type
_entity_poly.pdbx_seq_one_letter_code
_entity_poly.pdbx_strand_id
1 'polypeptide(L)'
;MRRAIISFLTLTLLLTACGTLEVTLTNSDALTQTPASDSPAAGPAPLGMSSTSGEIRQLLLESPFRWQTIFMDALVTSNGESPRRVQTWVDQPALSLRVFSGPPDGSAETLRVADGMSLLDLNLQTGESSIAPFGEGVDIPFTPQAPILPDNVIESHPLISHVDRLGTLIFPSEVAQNEGTFKPVA
;
A
#
# COMPACT_ATOMS: atom_id res chain seq x y z
N MET A 1 -58.96 -6.47 13.02
CA MET A 1 -57.74 -5.91 13.66
C MET A 1 -56.58 -6.90 13.74
N ARG A 2 -56.76 -8.15 14.20
CA ARG A 2 -55.68 -9.17 14.24
C ARG A 2 -54.95 -9.42 12.91
N ARG A 3 -55.66 -9.42 11.77
CA ARG A 3 -55.06 -9.66 10.44
C ARG A 3 -54.13 -8.52 9.98
N ALA A 4 -54.44 -7.26 10.32
CA ALA A 4 -53.62 -6.11 9.95
C ALA A 4 -52.31 -6.04 10.76
N ILE A 5 -52.34 -6.47 12.03
CA ILE A 5 -51.16 -6.54 12.90
C ILE A 5 -50.17 -7.59 12.38
N ILE A 6 -50.67 -8.74 11.92
CA ILE A 6 -49.83 -9.81 11.36
C ILE A 6 -49.12 -9.33 10.09
N SER A 7 -49.85 -8.67 9.18
CA SER A 7 -49.27 -8.13 7.93
C SER A 7 -48.21 -7.06 8.20
N PHE A 8 -48.41 -6.20 9.20
CA PHE A 8 -47.45 -5.19 9.60
C PHE A 8 -46.17 -5.81 10.20
N LEU A 9 -46.31 -6.85 11.04
CA LEU A 9 -45.18 -7.56 11.63
C LEU A 9 -44.34 -8.34 10.59
N THR A 10 -44.98 -8.95 9.60
CA THR A 10 -44.26 -9.61 8.49
C THR A 10 -43.52 -8.61 7.61
N LEU A 11 -44.07 -7.41 7.41
CA LEU A 11 -43.42 -6.38 6.61
C LEU A 11 -42.20 -5.80 7.33
N THR A 12 -42.28 -5.57 8.66
CA THR A 12 -41.13 -5.09 9.44
C THR A 12 -40.02 -6.14 9.59
N LEU A 13 -40.35 -7.44 9.62
CA LEU A 13 -39.33 -8.52 9.61
C LEU A 13 -38.61 -8.64 8.26
N LEU A 14 -39.29 -8.38 7.15
CA LEU A 14 -38.68 -8.37 5.81
C LEU A 14 -37.79 -7.14 5.57
N LEU A 15 -38.07 -6.02 6.24
CA LEU A 15 -37.28 -4.78 6.16
C LEU A 15 -36.03 -4.77 7.06
N THR A 16 -35.93 -5.68 8.04
CA THR A 16 -34.69 -5.88 8.85
C THR A 16 -33.67 -6.79 8.18
N ALA A 17 -34.01 -7.41 7.05
CA ALA A 17 -33.03 -8.03 6.16
C ALA A 17 -32.32 -6.96 5.31
N CYS A 18 -31.81 -5.91 5.96
CA CYS A 18 -30.84 -5.01 5.37
C CYS A 18 -29.50 -5.75 5.48
N GLY A 19 -28.97 -6.17 4.32
CA GLY A 19 -27.89 -7.13 4.22
C GLY A 19 -26.70 -6.82 5.14
N THR A 20 -26.49 -7.70 6.12
CA THR A 20 -25.13 -8.02 6.54
C THR A 20 -24.44 -8.63 5.33
N LEU A 21 -23.59 -7.84 4.67
CA LEU A 21 -22.62 -8.36 3.73
C LEU A 21 -21.70 -9.30 4.52
N GLU A 22 -22.02 -10.59 4.53
CA GLU A 22 -21.12 -11.61 5.04
C GLU A 22 -19.94 -11.69 4.09
N VAL A 23 -18.84 -11.02 4.43
CA VAL A 23 -17.55 -11.23 3.79
C VAL A 23 -17.10 -12.63 4.19
N THR A 24 -17.45 -13.62 3.37
CA THR A 24 -16.92 -14.98 3.51
C THR A 24 -15.46 -14.91 3.03
N LEU A 25 -14.54 -14.79 3.99
CA LEU A 25 -13.12 -15.05 3.76
C LEU A 25 -13.00 -16.53 3.39
N THR A 26 -13.09 -16.82 2.10
CA THR A 26 -12.87 -18.18 1.60
C THR A 26 -11.41 -18.52 1.94
N ASN A 27 -11.22 -19.53 2.80
CA ASN A 27 -9.89 -19.97 3.19
C ASN A 27 -9.07 -20.30 1.94
N SER A 28 -7.87 -19.73 1.90
CA SER A 28 -6.97 -19.58 0.77
C SER A 28 -6.29 -20.87 0.30
N ASP A 29 -7.02 -21.96 0.10
CA ASP A 29 -6.42 -23.19 -0.48
C ASP A 29 -6.29 -23.12 -2.01
N ALA A 30 -6.89 -22.11 -2.66
CA ALA A 30 -6.88 -21.91 -4.11
C ALA A 30 -6.08 -20.68 -4.57
N LEU A 31 -5.56 -19.86 -3.65
CA LEU A 31 -4.59 -18.82 -3.98
C LEU A 31 -3.22 -19.48 -3.96
N THR A 32 -2.63 -19.73 -5.12
CA THR A 32 -1.18 -19.96 -5.24
C THR A 32 -0.47 -18.73 -4.70
N GLN A 33 -0.29 -18.67 -3.39
CA GLN A 33 0.54 -17.67 -2.75
C GLN A 33 1.97 -18.02 -3.10
N THR A 34 2.60 -17.21 -3.94
CA THR A 34 4.06 -17.18 -4.00
C THR A 34 4.53 -16.80 -2.60
N PRO A 35 5.25 -17.68 -1.88
CA PRO A 35 5.75 -17.32 -0.56
C PRO A 35 6.66 -16.10 -0.71
N ALA A 36 6.44 -15.10 0.15
CA ALA A 36 7.32 -13.94 0.24
C ALA A 36 8.75 -14.44 0.46
N SER A 37 9.66 -14.11 -0.45
CA SER A 37 11.07 -14.45 -0.32
C SER A 37 11.75 -13.37 0.52
N ASP A 38 12.52 -13.79 1.52
CA ASP A 38 13.31 -12.86 2.32
C ASP A 38 14.34 -12.16 1.42
N SER A 39 14.37 -10.82 1.49
CA SER A 39 15.42 -10.04 0.84
C SER A 39 16.78 -10.35 1.48
N PRO A 40 17.87 -10.44 0.70
CA PRO A 40 19.22 -10.42 1.28
C PRO A 40 19.41 -9.12 2.09
N ALA A 41 20.20 -9.19 3.16
CA ALA A 41 20.45 -8.03 4.00
C ALA A 41 21.03 -6.87 3.17
N ALA A 42 20.32 -5.74 3.12
CA ALA A 42 20.80 -4.54 2.49
C ALA A 42 21.99 -3.99 3.33
N GLY A 43 23.19 -4.02 2.75
CA GLY A 43 24.37 -3.39 3.34
C GLY A 43 24.23 -1.85 3.36
N PRO A 44 25.11 -1.14 4.09
CA PRO A 44 25.10 0.32 4.09
C PRO A 44 25.30 0.87 2.68
N ALA A 45 24.50 1.87 2.31
CA ALA A 45 24.69 2.58 1.06
C ALA A 45 26.07 3.30 1.07
N PRO A 46 26.81 3.33 -0.06
CA PRO A 46 28.10 3.99 -0.16
C PRO A 46 27.95 5.52 -0.25
N LEU A 47 27.22 6.11 0.69
CA LEU A 47 26.98 7.55 0.80
C LEU A 47 27.91 8.16 1.85
N GLY A 48 28.46 9.32 1.50
CA GLY A 48 29.26 10.13 2.41
C GLY A 48 28.90 11.61 2.29
N MET A 49 29.45 12.44 3.16
CA MET A 49 29.21 13.90 3.12
C MET A 49 29.77 14.57 1.85
N SER A 50 30.63 13.89 1.12
CA SER A 50 31.17 14.33 -0.18
C SER A 50 30.37 13.82 -1.37
N SER A 51 29.31 13.02 -1.17
CA SER A 51 28.49 12.50 -2.26
C SER A 51 27.78 13.64 -2.99
N THR A 52 27.81 13.60 -4.30
CA THR A 52 27.12 14.57 -5.17
C THR A 52 25.62 14.28 -5.19
N SER A 53 24.81 15.29 -5.55
CA SER A 53 23.36 15.10 -5.75
C SER A 53 23.06 14.03 -6.81
N GLY A 54 23.92 13.87 -7.83
CA GLY A 54 23.78 12.82 -8.84
C GLY A 54 24.01 11.42 -8.28
N GLU A 55 25.01 11.24 -7.42
CA GLU A 55 25.27 9.96 -6.74
C GLU A 55 24.13 9.60 -5.77
N ILE A 56 23.63 10.58 -5.01
CA ILE A 56 22.49 10.38 -4.11
C ILE A 56 21.25 9.99 -4.91
N ARG A 57 20.95 10.71 -5.99
CA ARG A 57 19.83 10.40 -6.90
C ARG A 57 19.94 8.99 -7.46
N GLN A 58 21.11 8.60 -7.95
CA GLN A 58 21.34 7.27 -8.51
C GLN A 58 21.10 6.18 -7.45
N LEU A 59 21.58 6.37 -6.23
CA LEU A 59 21.40 5.39 -5.15
C LEU A 59 19.95 5.32 -4.65
N LEU A 60 19.22 6.44 -4.64
CA LEU A 60 17.77 6.43 -4.38
C LEU A 60 17.05 5.63 -5.46
N LEU A 61 17.34 5.88 -6.73
CA LEU A 61 16.78 5.11 -7.85
C LEU A 61 17.08 3.63 -7.74
N GLU A 62 18.29 3.27 -7.36
CA GLU A 62 18.71 1.88 -7.23
C GLU A 62 18.12 1.16 -6.01
N SER A 63 17.57 1.90 -5.04
CA SER A 63 17.14 1.34 -3.76
C SER A 63 16.10 0.22 -3.91
N PRO A 64 15.02 0.36 -4.71
CA PRO A 64 14.04 -0.70 -4.89
C PRO A 64 14.59 -1.99 -5.51
N PHE A 65 15.71 -1.96 -6.26
CA PHE A 65 16.29 -3.17 -6.84
C PHE A 65 17.13 -3.99 -5.85
N ARG A 66 17.35 -3.46 -4.64
CA ARG A 66 18.20 -4.09 -3.61
C ARG A 66 17.40 -4.90 -2.60
N TRP A 67 16.08 -4.93 -2.73
CA TRP A 67 15.17 -5.69 -1.90
C TRP A 67 14.01 -6.23 -2.74
N GLN A 68 13.36 -7.29 -2.26
CA GLN A 68 12.16 -7.88 -2.86
C GLN A 68 10.96 -7.66 -1.94
N THR A 69 11.20 -7.80 -0.64
CA THR A 69 10.24 -7.60 0.43
C THR A 69 10.73 -6.54 1.40
N ILE A 70 9.81 -5.70 1.90
CA ILE A 70 10.10 -4.70 2.93
C ILE A 70 8.95 -4.63 3.94
N PHE A 71 9.31 -4.47 5.22
CA PHE A 71 8.40 -4.10 6.30
C PHE A 71 8.79 -2.73 6.83
N MET A 72 7.81 -1.86 7.03
CA MET A 72 7.99 -0.53 7.59
C MET A 72 6.94 -0.26 8.66
N ASP A 73 7.38 0.24 9.80
CA ASP A 73 6.53 0.72 10.90
C ASP A 73 6.89 2.17 11.17
N ALA A 74 5.94 3.07 10.97
CA ALA A 74 6.18 4.49 11.01
C ALA A 74 5.06 5.25 11.72
N LEU A 75 5.45 6.32 12.40
CA LEU A 75 4.54 7.36 12.85
C LEU A 75 4.48 8.44 11.78
N VAL A 76 3.35 8.55 11.10
CA VAL A 76 3.10 9.52 10.03
C VAL A 76 2.42 10.75 10.61
N THR A 77 2.98 11.92 10.35
CA THR A 77 2.43 13.22 10.76
C THR A 77 2.16 14.08 9.53
N SER A 78 1.11 14.90 9.58
CA SER A 78 0.73 15.81 8.50
C SER A 78 0.20 17.10 9.07
N ASN A 79 0.42 18.20 8.35
CA ASN A 79 0.04 19.53 8.82
C ASN A 79 -1.48 19.61 9.02
N GLY A 80 -1.90 19.82 10.27
CA GLY A 80 -3.32 19.93 10.64
C GLY A 80 -4.01 18.60 10.94
N GLU A 81 -3.29 17.47 10.87
CA GLU A 81 -3.84 16.13 11.17
C GLU A 81 -3.19 15.53 12.42
N SER A 82 -3.95 14.67 13.10
CA SER A 82 -3.40 13.89 14.21
C SER A 82 -2.39 12.85 13.69
N PRO A 83 -1.30 12.58 14.42
CA PRO A 83 -0.37 11.53 14.06
C PRO A 83 -1.08 10.18 13.90
N ARG A 84 -0.66 9.40 12.92
CA ARG A 84 -1.16 8.04 12.69
C ARG A 84 0.00 7.07 12.65
N ARG A 85 -0.17 5.89 13.22
CA ARG A 85 0.77 4.78 13.00
C ARG A 85 0.38 4.07 11.72
N VAL A 86 1.38 3.75 10.89
CA VAL A 86 1.22 3.02 9.63
C VAL A 86 2.21 1.87 9.65
N GLN A 87 1.71 0.66 9.43
CA GLN A 87 2.51 -0.54 9.27
C GLN A 87 2.29 -1.10 7.87
N THR A 88 3.37 -1.24 7.12
CA THR A 88 3.32 -1.61 5.70
C THR A 88 4.23 -2.80 5.44
N TRP A 89 3.70 -3.81 4.76
CA TRP A 89 4.44 -4.92 4.16
C TRP A 89 4.29 -4.83 2.65
N VAL A 90 5.39 -5.03 1.93
CA VAL A 90 5.41 -5.04 0.47
C VAL A 90 6.16 -6.28 0.01
N ASP A 91 5.59 -6.96 -0.98
CA ASP A 91 6.26 -7.95 -1.83
C ASP A 91 6.21 -7.41 -3.26
N GLN A 92 7.36 -6.92 -3.73
CA GLN A 92 7.47 -6.25 -5.00
C GLN A 92 7.31 -7.20 -6.21
N PRO A 93 7.96 -8.38 -6.26
CA PRO A 93 7.74 -9.35 -7.33
C PRO A 93 6.28 -9.77 -7.49
N ALA A 94 5.54 -9.91 -6.39
CA ALA A 94 4.13 -10.31 -6.42
C ALA A 94 3.16 -9.13 -6.64
N LEU A 95 3.65 -7.89 -6.70
CA LEU A 95 2.82 -6.67 -6.62
C LEU A 95 1.82 -6.71 -5.47
N SER A 96 2.27 -7.25 -4.34
CA SER A 96 1.44 -7.46 -3.16
C SER A 96 1.83 -6.49 -2.05
N LEU A 97 0.83 -6.01 -1.32
CA LEU A 97 1.05 -5.18 -0.14
C LEU A 97 -0.01 -5.43 0.92
N ARG A 98 0.35 -5.10 2.15
CA ARG A 98 -0.58 -4.97 3.27
C ARG A 98 -0.25 -3.69 4.03
N VAL A 99 -1.27 -2.88 4.31
CA VAL A 99 -1.13 -1.64 5.06
C VAL A 99 -2.17 -1.63 6.17
N PHE A 100 -1.70 -1.50 7.41
CA PHE A 100 -2.53 -1.18 8.56
C PHE A 100 -2.31 0.27 8.96
N SER A 101 -3.39 0.96 9.33
CA SER A 101 -3.25 2.27 9.95
C SER A 101 -4.33 2.60 10.96
N GLY A 102 -3.96 3.40 11.96
CA GLY A 102 -4.82 3.92 13.02
C GLY A 102 -4.07 4.90 13.92
N PRO A 103 -4.65 5.27 15.08
CA PRO A 103 -3.99 6.08 16.09
C PRO A 103 -2.73 5.40 16.65
N PRO A 104 -1.72 6.15 17.12
CA PRO A 104 -0.44 5.59 17.53
C PRO A 104 -0.53 4.60 18.70
N ASP A 105 -1.42 4.90 19.65
CA ASP A 105 -1.62 4.14 20.88
C ASP A 105 -2.93 3.33 20.89
N GLY A 106 -3.57 3.18 19.72
CA GLY A 106 -4.86 2.49 19.59
C GLY A 106 -4.84 1.32 18.62
N SER A 107 -6.03 0.82 18.30
CA SER A 107 -6.19 -0.27 17.33
C SER A 107 -6.10 0.25 15.90
N ALA A 108 -5.71 -0.61 14.96
CA ALA A 108 -5.81 -0.29 13.55
C ALA A 108 -7.27 -0.01 13.19
N GLU A 109 -7.49 1.06 12.41
CA GLU A 109 -8.81 1.50 11.96
C GLU A 109 -9.06 1.14 10.50
N THR A 110 -7.98 0.97 9.73
CA THR A 110 -8.03 0.67 8.30
C THR A 110 -7.05 -0.45 7.95
N LEU A 111 -7.46 -1.27 6.99
CA LEU A 111 -6.65 -2.28 6.33
C LEU A 111 -6.78 -2.11 4.82
N ARG A 112 -5.64 -2.03 4.13
CA ARG A 112 -5.54 -2.13 2.68
C ARG A 112 -4.68 -3.33 2.30
N VAL A 113 -5.13 -4.13 1.34
CA VAL A 113 -4.40 -5.28 0.82
C VAL A 113 -4.42 -5.24 -0.70
N ALA A 114 -3.26 -5.35 -1.34
CA ALA A 114 -3.18 -5.73 -2.75
C ALA A 114 -2.54 -7.11 -2.86
N ASP A 115 -3.04 -7.96 -3.76
CA ASP A 115 -2.51 -9.31 -3.99
C ASP A 115 -1.93 -9.50 -5.39
N GLY A 116 -1.65 -8.39 -6.09
CA GLY A 116 -1.22 -8.37 -7.49
C GLY A 116 -2.37 -8.33 -8.49
N MET A 117 -3.57 -8.80 -8.13
CA MET A 117 -4.73 -8.87 -9.03
C MET A 117 -5.91 -7.99 -8.57
N SER A 118 -6.03 -7.79 -7.26
CA SER A 118 -7.11 -7.08 -6.63
C SER A 118 -6.60 -6.20 -5.49
N LEU A 119 -7.34 -5.13 -5.21
CA LEU A 119 -7.14 -4.24 -4.08
C LEU A 119 -8.37 -4.31 -3.19
N LEU A 120 -8.18 -4.71 -1.93
CA LEU A 120 -9.16 -4.66 -0.86
C LEU A 120 -8.88 -3.45 0.04
N ASP A 121 -9.90 -2.62 0.23
CA ASP A 121 -9.95 -1.60 1.28
C ASP A 121 -10.99 -2.00 2.32
N LEU A 122 -10.63 -1.95 3.61
CA LEU A 122 -11.49 -2.32 4.72
C LEU A 122 -11.39 -1.28 5.84
N ASN A 123 -12.53 -0.75 6.25
CA ASN A 123 -12.69 -0.04 7.52
C ASN A 123 -12.89 -1.07 8.63
N LEU A 124 -11.93 -1.18 9.55
CA LEU A 124 -11.93 -2.17 10.63
C LEU A 124 -12.93 -1.83 11.74
N GLN A 125 -13.36 -0.57 11.84
CA GLN A 125 -14.32 -0.13 12.85
C GLN A 125 -15.76 -0.42 12.42
N THR A 126 -16.08 -0.20 11.14
CA THR A 126 -17.45 -0.35 10.61
C THR A 126 -17.66 -1.70 9.90
N GLY A 127 -16.58 -2.35 9.45
CA GLY A 127 -16.64 -3.54 8.59
C GLY A 127 -16.94 -3.23 7.13
N GLU A 128 -17.09 -1.96 6.75
CA GLU A 128 -17.28 -1.56 5.36
C GLU A 128 -16.05 -1.90 4.53
N SER A 129 -16.26 -2.54 3.38
CA SER A 129 -15.17 -2.92 2.48
C SER A 129 -15.50 -2.64 1.02
N SER A 130 -14.45 -2.46 0.23
CA SER A 130 -14.51 -2.40 -1.23
C SER A 130 -13.40 -3.25 -1.82
N ILE A 131 -13.68 -3.88 -2.96
CA ILE A 131 -12.70 -4.63 -3.74
C ILE A 131 -12.71 -4.07 -5.16
N ALA A 132 -11.53 -3.80 -5.70
CA ALA A 132 -11.34 -3.34 -7.07
C ALA A 132 -10.26 -4.19 -7.78
N PRO A 133 -10.31 -4.30 -9.11
CA PRO A 133 -9.17 -4.83 -9.88
C PRO A 133 -7.91 -4.00 -9.62
N PHE A 134 -6.75 -4.68 -9.60
CA PHE A 134 -5.44 -4.09 -9.44
C PHE A 134 -4.46 -4.68 -10.46
N GLY A 135 -3.41 -3.94 -10.80
CA GLY A 135 -2.35 -4.45 -11.68
C GLY A 135 -2.77 -4.67 -13.14
N GLU A 136 -3.89 -4.09 -13.61
CA GLU A 136 -4.28 -4.20 -15.02
C GLU A 136 -3.16 -3.66 -15.93
N GLY A 137 -2.64 -4.53 -16.81
CA GLY A 137 -1.55 -4.21 -17.73
C GLY A 137 -0.14 -4.34 -17.15
N VAL A 138 0.01 -4.89 -15.94
CA VAL A 138 1.31 -5.17 -15.34
C VAL A 138 1.55 -6.68 -15.26
N ASP A 139 2.65 -7.16 -15.82
CA ASP A 139 3.02 -8.57 -15.76
C ASP A 139 3.51 -8.97 -14.37
N ILE A 140 3.05 -10.13 -13.89
CA ILE A 140 3.50 -10.78 -12.65
C ILE A 140 4.26 -12.06 -13.03
N PRO A 141 5.50 -12.28 -12.55
CA PRO A 141 6.20 -11.48 -11.54
C PRO A 141 6.70 -10.12 -12.05
N PHE A 142 6.45 -9.07 -11.28
CA PHE A 142 6.89 -7.73 -11.61
C PHE A 142 8.39 -7.61 -11.36
N THR A 143 9.14 -7.30 -12.40
CA THR A 143 10.55 -6.95 -12.27
C THR A 143 10.65 -5.43 -12.39
N PRO A 144 11.08 -4.73 -11.33
CA PRO A 144 11.32 -3.29 -11.42
C PRO A 144 12.28 -3.02 -12.57
N GLN A 145 12.04 -1.96 -13.34
CA GLN A 145 12.94 -1.55 -14.41
C GLN A 145 13.77 -0.35 -13.96
N ALA A 146 15.09 -0.44 -14.15
CA ALA A 146 15.96 0.71 -13.93
C ALA A 146 15.53 1.84 -14.89
N PRO A 147 15.35 3.07 -14.39
CA PRO A 147 14.94 4.18 -15.24
C PRO A 147 15.95 4.36 -16.38
N ILE A 148 15.43 4.45 -17.60
CA ILE A 148 16.24 4.72 -18.78
C ILE A 148 16.46 6.25 -18.77
N LEU A 149 17.68 6.67 -18.44
CA LEU A 149 18.08 8.08 -18.29
C LEU A 149 17.97 9.01 -19.53
N PRO A 150 17.81 8.57 -20.80
CA PRO A 150 17.72 9.49 -21.95
C PRO A 150 16.61 10.53 -21.82
N ASP A 151 15.49 10.16 -21.20
CA ASP A 151 14.30 11.02 -21.13
C ASP A 151 14.13 11.69 -19.76
N ASN A 152 15.02 11.43 -18.79
CA ASN A 152 14.99 11.93 -17.41
C ASN A 152 13.69 11.69 -16.60
N VAL A 153 12.69 11.02 -17.18
CA VAL A 153 11.45 10.63 -16.51
C VAL A 153 11.66 9.30 -15.81
N ILE A 154 11.34 9.26 -14.51
CA ILE A 154 11.35 8.02 -13.73
C ILE A 154 9.90 7.57 -13.57
N GLU A 155 9.57 6.38 -14.07
CA GLU A 155 8.27 5.78 -13.85
C GLU A 155 8.10 5.40 -12.38
N SER A 156 6.94 5.72 -11.82
CA SER A 156 6.61 5.37 -10.46
C SER A 156 6.27 3.90 -10.33
N HIS A 157 6.67 3.31 -9.20
CA HIS A 157 6.32 1.93 -8.90
C HIS A 157 4.79 1.76 -8.79
N PRO A 158 4.18 0.70 -9.36
CA PRO A 158 2.72 0.53 -9.34
C PRO A 158 2.11 0.55 -7.93
N LEU A 159 2.86 0.11 -6.92
CA LEU A 159 2.41 0.08 -5.52
C LEU A 159 2.52 1.44 -4.79
N ILE A 160 3.18 2.47 -5.35
CA ILE A 160 3.54 3.69 -4.60
C ILE A 160 2.33 4.42 -4.01
N SER A 161 1.24 4.51 -4.77
CA SER A 161 0.01 5.22 -4.38
C SER A 161 -0.82 4.44 -3.35
N HIS A 162 -0.48 3.19 -3.10
CA HIS A 162 -1.24 2.28 -2.25
C HIS A 162 -0.66 2.10 -0.85
N VAL A 163 0.56 2.59 -0.59
CA VAL A 163 1.27 2.50 0.70
C VAL A 163 1.23 3.79 1.52
N ASP A 164 0.20 4.61 1.33
CA ASP A 164 0.02 5.92 1.97
C ASP A 164 1.29 6.80 1.80
N ARG A 165 1.55 7.74 2.70
CA ARG A 165 2.74 8.63 2.66
C ARG A 165 4.09 7.91 2.76
N LEU A 166 4.11 6.61 3.06
CA LEU A 166 5.35 5.82 3.04
C LEU A 166 5.79 5.47 1.61
N GLY A 167 4.92 5.67 0.61
CA GLY A 167 5.22 5.42 -0.80
C GLY A 167 6.52 6.05 -1.25
N THR A 168 6.73 7.33 -0.96
CA THR A 168 7.96 8.04 -1.34
C THR A 168 9.22 7.51 -0.64
N LEU A 169 9.09 6.90 0.55
CA LEU A 169 10.22 6.31 1.27
C LEU A 169 10.56 4.91 0.76
N ILE A 170 9.53 4.12 0.43
CA ILE A 170 9.68 2.77 -0.10
C ILE A 170 10.09 2.80 -1.58
N PHE A 171 9.45 3.67 -2.36
CA PHE A 171 9.65 3.87 -3.79
C PHE A 171 10.02 5.34 -4.06
N PRO A 172 11.31 5.70 -4.03
CA PRO A 172 11.75 7.10 -4.07
C PRO A 172 11.72 7.73 -5.47
N SER A 173 10.88 7.23 -6.40
CA SER A 173 10.79 7.73 -7.76
C SER A 173 10.43 9.22 -7.80
N GLU A 174 9.52 9.67 -6.93
CA GLU A 174 9.08 11.07 -6.84
C GLU A 174 10.21 12.02 -6.39
N VAL A 175 11.04 11.61 -5.44
CA VAL A 175 12.15 12.42 -4.91
C VAL A 175 13.35 12.40 -5.84
N ALA A 176 13.52 11.31 -6.61
CA ALA A 176 14.60 11.16 -7.56
C ALA A 176 14.37 11.87 -8.91
N GLN A 177 13.19 12.48 -9.12
CA GLN A 177 12.92 13.29 -10.33
C GLN A 177 13.91 14.47 -10.43
N ASN A 178 14.36 14.75 -11.65
CA ASN A 178 15.33 15.83 -11.90
C ASN A 178 14.67 17.20 -12.15
N GLU A 179 13.37 17.35 -11.83
CA GLU A 179 12.60 18.55 -12.18
C GLU A 179 12.63 19.67 -11.13
N GLY A 180 13.49 19.55 -10.11
CA GLY A 180 13.66 20.56 -9.06
C GLY A 180 14.97 21.35 -9.20
N THR A 181 14.89 22.67 -9.15
CA THR A 181 16.05 23.51 -8.80
C THR A 181 16.35 23.28 -7.31
N PHE A 182 17.26 22.36 -7.00
CA PHE A 182 17.74 22.16 -5.63
C PHE A 182 18.50 23.41 -5.19
N LYS A 183 17.87 24.25 -4.36
CA LYS A 183 18.58 25.33 -3.66
C LYS A 183 19.25 24.74 -2.43
N PRO A 184 20.55 24.98 -2.20
CA PRO A 184 21.19 24.64 -0.94
C PRO A 184 20.43 25.30 0.22
N VAL A 185 20.18 24.56 1.28
CA VAL A 185 19.77 25.15 2.56
C VAL A 185 21.04 25.77 3.16
N ALA A 186 21.04 27.10 3.28
CA ALA A 186 22.08 27.86 3.96
C ALA A 186 21.85 27.88 5.47
#